data_AF-A0A665U9B3-F1
#
_entry.id   AF-A0A665U9B3-F1
#
_cell.length_a   1.000
_cell.length_b   1.000
_cell.length_c   1.000
_cell.angle_alpha   90.00
_cell.angle_beta   90.00
_cell.angle_gamma   90.00
#
_symmetry.space_group_name_H-M   'P 1'
#
loop_
_entity.id
_entity.type
_entity.pdbx_description
1 polymer ?
#
loop_
_entity_poly.entity_id
_entity_poly.type
_entity_poly.pdbx_seq_one_letter_code
_entity_poly.pdbx_strand_id
1 'polypeptide(L)'
;MHCDIILSVSSKTFKLTPSKCPIRYHPLKPFSFLVSDEEGEAEEGEGSIVILNCINMFASMPFIMPNLIPPKIPDGEKVDFDDIHRKRMEKDLMELQTLIEVHFESRKKEEEELIQLKERIEKRRSERAEQHRIRSEREKERQKRLEEERARKEEEEAKRRAEDDAKKKKTLTSLHFGGYMQKLVKKRSGKRQTEREKKKKILSERHKSLEIENLNQDKLKDKAQELWEWMYQLEAEKFELQYQFSRQKYEINVLRNRVSDHQKTSTVTPITDTVR
;
A
#
# COMPACT_ATOMS: atom_id res chain seq x y z
N MET A 1 44.70 30.43 -40.40
CA MET A 1 45.45 30.25 -39.14
C MET A 1 44.54 29.45 -38.20
N HIS A 2 44.76 28.13 -38.17
CA HIS A 2 44.06 27.22 -37.27
C HIS A 2 44.65 27.38 -35.87
N CYS A 3 43.81 27.56 -34.85
CA CYS A 3 44.20 27.48 -33.45
C CYS A 3 43.42 26.33 -32.82
N ASP A 4 44.07 25.17 -32.81
CA ASP A 4 43.67 23.98 -32.09
C ASP A 4 43.79 24.22 -30.58
N ILE A 5 42.66 24.21 -29.87
CA ILE A 5 42.65 24.14 -28.41
C ILE A 5 42.68 22.66 -28.03
N ILE A 6 43.86 22.24 -27.60
CA ILE A 6 44.17 20.92 -27.05
C ILE A 6 43.37 20.73 -25.76
N LEU A 7 42.29 19.95 -25.81
CA LEU A 7 41.67 19.35 -24.62
C LEU A 7 42.53 18.17 -24.18
N SER A 8 43.41 18.45 -23.20
CA SER A 8 44.15 17.42 -22.46
C SER A 8 43.19 16.63 -21.59
N VAL A 9 42.68 15.52 -22.13
CA VAL A 9 41.98 14.48 -21.36
C VAL A 9 43.03 13.75 -20.54
N SER A 10 43.30 14.26 -19.33
CA SER A 10 44.17 13.57 -18.38
C SER A 10 43.49 12.28 -17.93
N SER A 11 44.03 11.18 -18.43
CA SER A 11 43.66 9.80 -18.11
C SER A 11 43.88 9.50 -16.63
N LYS A 12 42.90 9.86 -15.79
CA LYS A 12 42.79 9.27 -14.46
C LYS A 12 41.91 8.02 -14.56
N THR A 13 42.62 6.90 -14.63
CA THR A 13 42.15 5.53 -14.41
C THR A 13 41.11 5.47 -13.28
N PHE A 14 39.84 5.48 -13.64
CA PHE A 14 38.76 5.05 -12.75
C PHE A 14 38.83 3.53 -12.72
N LYS A 15 39.33 2.97 -11.61
CA LYS A 15 39.22 1.53 -11.33
C LYS A 15 37.73 1.21 -11.18
N LEU A 16 37.09 0.81 -12.27
CA LEU A 16 35.83 0.09 -12.24
C LEU A 16 36.10 -1.23 -11.51
N THR A 17 35.76 -1.29 -10.23
CA THR A 17 35.56 -2.58 -9.57
C THR A 17 34.37 -3.25 -10.28
N PRO A 18 34.52 -4.45 -10.84
CA PRO A 18 33.40 -5.15 -11.45
C PRO A 18 32.45 -5.58 -10.33
N SER A 19 31.39 -4.79 -10.12
CA SER A 19 30.22 -5.31 -9.41
C SER A 19 29.64 -6.38 -10.32
N LYS A 20 29.92 -7.63 -9.97
CA LYS A 20 29.33 -8.84 -10.55
C LYS A 20 27.81 -8.63 -10.70
N CYS A 21 27.36 -8.36 -11.92
CA CYS A 21 26.00 -8.66 -12.33
C CYS A 21 25.94 -10.18 -12.55
N PRO A 22 25.16 -10.95 -11.79
CA PRO A 22 24.88 -12.33 -12.16
C PRO A 22 23.72 -12.30 -13.15
N ILE A 23 24.01 -12.15 -14.44
CA ILE A 23 23.05 -12.54 -15.48
C ILE A 23 23.10 -14.07 -15.55
N ARG A 24 22.29 -14.73 -14.72
CA ARG A 24 21.93 -16.13 -14.91
C ARG A 24 20.75 -16.19 -15.88
N TYR A 25 20.99 -16.69 -17.08
CA TYR A 25 19.92 -17.22 -17.92
C TYR A 25 19.30 -18.43 -17.18
N HIS A 26 18.04 -18.29 -16.78
CA HIS A 26 17.22 -19.41 -16.32
C HIS A 26 16.37 -19.91 -17.50
N PRO A 27 16.37 -21.21 -17.81
CA PRO A 27 15.47 -21.76 -18.82
C PRO A 27 14.02 -21.68 -18.32
N LEU A 28 13.13 -21.19 -19.19
CA LEU A 28 11.69 -21.19 -18.99
C LEU A 28 11.23 -22.62 -18.66
N LYS A 29 10.70 -22.80 -17.44
CA LYS A 29 9.99 -24.01 -17.00
C LYS A 29 8.53 -23.63 -16.69
N PRO A 30 7.60 -24.57 -16.89
CA PRO A 30 6.17 -24.30 -16.88
C PRO A 30 5.69 -24.00 -15.46
N PHE A 31 4.70 -23.11 -15.41
CA PHE A 31 4.07 -22.53 -14.23
C PHE A 31 3.59 -23.60 -13.25
N SER A 32 4.27 -23.75 -12.11
CA SER A 32 3.83 -24.54 -10.95
C SER A 32 3.65 -23.59 -9.76
N PHE A 33 2.39 -23.28 -9.47
CA PHE A 33 1.90 -22.54 -8.31
C PHE A 33 2.14 -23.37 -7.04
N LEU A 34 2.83 -22.84 -6.03
CA LEU A 34 3.00 -23.47 -4.73
C LEU A 34 2.75 -22.45 -3.60
N VAL A 35 1.82 -22.87 -2.76
CA VAL A 35 1.18 -22.22 -1.60
C VAL A 35 2.13 -22.16 -0.41
N SER A 36 2.03 -21.11 0.43
CA SER A 36 2.13 -21.23 1.90
C SER A 36 1.68 -19.94 2.62
N ASP A 37 0.55 -20.10 3.31
CA ASP A 37 0.26 -19.68 4.69
C ASP A 37 0.07 -18.19 5.04
N GLU A 38 -1.14 -17.69 4.73
CA GLU A 38 -1.89 -16.78 5.62
C GLU A 38 -3.26 -17.42 5.91
N GLU A 39 -3.57 -17.62 7.19
CA GLU A 39 -4.83 -18.18 7.67
C GLU A 39 -5.99 -17.23 7.37
N GLY A 40 -6.66 -17.48 6.26
CA GLY A 40 -7.95 -16.92 5.90
C GLY A 40 -8.82 -18.04 5.38
N GLU A 41 -9.74 -18.51 6.22
CA GLU A 41 -10.79 -19.48 5.86
C GLU A 41 -11.62 -18.93 4.69
N ALA A 42 -11.26 -19.37 3.49
CA ALA A 42 -12.01 -19.18 2.26
C ALA A 42 -12.30 -20.55 1.67
N GLU A 43 -13.50 -21.06 1.96
CA GLU A 43 -14.09 -22.16 1.21
C GLU A 43 -14.31 -21.71 -0.25
N GLU A 44 -13.42 -22.15 -1.14
CA GLU A 44 -13.71 -22.24 -2.56
C GLU A 44 -13.53 -23.69 -2.99
N GLY A 45 -14.65 -24.42 -2.99
CA GLY A 45 -14.69 -25.83 -3.36
C GLY A 45 -16.02 -26.32 -3.93
N GLU A 46 -16.89 -25.42 -4.42
CA GLU A 46 -18.19 -25.85 -4.99
C GLU A 46 -18.53 -25.17 -6.33
N GLY A 47 -17.69 -24.27 -6.86
CA GLY A 47 -18.01 -23.52 -8.09
C GLY A 47 -17.83 -24.30 -9.41
N SER A 48 -16.87 -25.22 -9.48
CA SER A 48 -16.54 -25.93 -10.74
C SER A 48 -17.34 -27.22 -10.97
N ILE A 49 -17.98 -27.77 -9.93
CA ILE A 49 -18.83 -28.96 -10.03
C ILE A 49 -20.24 -28.61 -10.56
N VAL A 50 -20.69 -27.38 -10.36
CA VAL A 50 -22.05 -26.95 -10.73
C VAL A 50 -22.15 -26.65 -12.24
N ILE A 51 -21.07 -26.16 -12.87
CA ILE A 51 -21.08 -25.84 -14.31
C ILE A 51 -21.03 -27.11 -15.18
N LEU A 52 -20.35 -28.18 -14.74
CA LEU A 52 -20.35 -29.46 -15.47
C LEU A 52 -21.68 -30.24 -15.28
N ASN A 53 -22.35 -30.07 -14.14
CA ASN A 53 -23.67 -30.67 -13.90
C ASN A 53 -24.84 -29.93 -14.61
N CYS A 54 -24.71 -28.63 -14.90
CA CYS A 54 -25.75 -27.91 -15.67
C CYS A 54 -25.81 -28.34 -17.14
N ILE A 55 -24.68 -28.75 -17.73
CA ILE A 55 -24.66 -29.28 -19.11
C ILE A 55 -25.25 -30.71 -19.16
N ASN A 56 -25.06 -31.51 -18.10
CA ASN A 56 -25.56 -32.88 -18.03
C ASN A 56 -27.05 -33.00 -17.64
N MET A 57 -27.64 -32.01 -16.95
CA MET A 57 -29.05 -32.06 -16.56
C MET A 57 -30.03 -31.76 -17.71
N PHE A 58 -29.59 -31.01 -18.74
CA PHE A 58 -30.38 -30.77 -19.94
C PHE A 58 -30.36 -31.93 -20.95
N ALA A 59 -29.47 -32.92 -20.76
CA ALA A 59 -29.32 -34.07 -21.67
C ALA A 59 -30.11 -35.33 -21.24
N SER A 60 -30.83 -35.30 -20.11
CA SER A 60 -31.43 -36.51 -19.53
C SER A 60 -32.90 -36.42 -19.10
N MET A 61 -33.69 -35.44 -19.57
CA MET A 61 -35.14 -35.54 -19.41
C MET A 61 -35.69 -36.50 -20.49
N PRO A 62 -36.25 -37.67 -20.12
CA PRO A 62 -37.00 -38.47 -21.06
C PRO A 62 -38.25 -37.68 -21.46
N PHE A 63 -38.30 -37.26 -22.72
CA PHE A 63 -39.52 -36.78 -23.35
C PHE A 63 -40.50 -37.96 -23.43
N ILE A 64 -41.33 -38.11 -22.40
CA ILE A 64 -42.41 -39.10 -22.38
C ILE A 64 -43.52 -38.55 -23.28
N MET A 65 -43.50 -38.92 -24.56
CA MET A 65 -44.68 -38.78 -25.41
C MET A 65 -45.76 -39.74 -24.91
N PRO A 66 -46.99 -39.27 -24.62
CA PRO A 66 -48.11 -40.17 -24.44
C PRO A 66 -48.35 -40.93 -25.75
N ASN A 67 -48.41 -42.26 -25.68
CA ASN A 67 -48.79 -43.11 -26.81
C ASN A 67 -50.17 -42.70 -27.32
N LEU A 68 -50.22 -42.04 -28.48
CA LEU A 68 -51.46 -41.76 -29.20
C LEU A 68 -51.98 -43.06 -29.82
N ILE A 69 -52.84 -43.74 -29.08
CA ILE A 69 -53.73 -44.75 -29.64
C ILE A 69 -54.69 -44.03 -30.61
N PRO A 70 -54.76 -44.42 -31.89
CA PRO A 70 -55.70 -43.82 -32.84
C PRO A 70 -57.13 -44.01 -32.33
N PRO A 71 -57.91 -42.95 -32.07
CA PRO A 71 -59.28 -43.09 -31.64
C PRO A 71 -60.07 -43.74 -32.78
N LYS A 72 -60.68 -44.90 -32.51
CA LYS A 72 -61.62 -45.52 -33.43
C LYS A 72 -62.81 -44.60 -33.63
N ILE A 73 -63.05 -44.23 -34.89
CA ILE A 73 -64.20 -43.45 -35.35
C ILE A 73 -65.42 -44.38 -35.33
N PRO A 74 -66.49 -44.09 -34.57
CA PRO A 74 -67.81 -44.65 -34.82
C PRO A 74 -68.51 -43.85 -35.93
N ASP A 75 -69.20 -44.59 -36.78
CA ASP A 75 -69.77 -44.15 -38.04
C ASP A 75 -70.74 -42.96 -37.95
N GLY A 76 -70.57 -42.03 -38.89
CA GLY A 76 -71.69 -41.41 -39.60
C GLY A 76 -72.47 -40.31 -38.89
N GLU A 77 -71.83 -39.17 -38.60
CA GLU A 77 -72.53 -37.89 -38.50
C GLU A 77 -71.71 -36.80 -39.23
N LYS A 78 -72.40 -35.95 -39.98
CA LYS A 78 -71.83 -35.02 -40.97
C LYS A 78 -70.81 -34.09 -40.30
N VAL A 79 -69.52 -34.37 -40.48
CA VAL A 79 -68.41 -33.58 -39.93
C VAL A 79 -68.33 -32.25 -40.67
N ASP A 80 -68.66 -31.17 -39.97
CA ASP A 80 -68.64 -29.82 -40.52
C ASP A 80 -67.19 -29.28 -40.51
N PHE A 81 -66.58 -29.14 -41.69
CA PHE A 81 -65.15 -28.78 -41.80
C PHE A 81 -64.84 -27.38 -41.25
N ASP A 82 -65.82 -26.47 -41.29
CA ASP A 82 -65.71 -25.14 -40.69
C ASP A 82 -65.68 -25.19 -39.15
N ASP A 83 -66.38 -26.16 -38.55
CA ASP A 83 -66.37 -26.37 -37.10
C ASP A 83 -65.01 -26.92 -36.62
N ILE A 84 -64.40 -27.81 -37.41
CA ILE A 84 -63.04 -28.31 -37.16
C ILE A 84 -62.01 -27.16 -37.25
N HIS A 85 -62.17 -26.26 -38.22
CA HIS A 85 -61.24 -25.14 -38.38
C HIS A 85 -61.37 -24.10 -37.25
N ARG A 86 -62.61 -23.77 -36.83
CA ARG A 86 -62.86 -22.92 -35.66
C ARG A 86 -62.29 -23.53 -34.37
N LYS A 87 -62.55 -24.81 -34.11
CA LYS A 87 -62.02 -25.53 -32.94
C LYS A 87 -60.49 -25.59 -32.92
N ARG A 88 -59.86 -25.60 -34.09
CA ARG A 88 -58.39 -25.51 -34.20
C ARG A 88 -57.90 -24.12 -33.78
N MET A 89 -58.44 -23.06 -34.38
CA MET A 89 -58.09 -21.67 -34.02
C MET A 89 -58.32 -21.38 -32.53
N GLU A 90 -59.44 -21.82 -31.98
CA GLU A 90 -59.77 -21.60 -30.55
C GLU A 90 -58.80 -22.34 -29.62
N LYS A 91 -58.42 -23.58 -29.96
CA LYS A 91 -57.41 -24.33 -29.21
C LYS A 91 -56.04 -23.67 -29.28
N ASP A 92 -55.62 -23.27 -30.47
CA ASP A 92 -54.30 -22.65 -30.68
C ASP A 92 -54.21 -21.30 -29.93
N LEU A 93 -55.30 -20.52 -29.89
CA LEU A 93 -55.37 -19.28 -29.10
C LEU A 93 -55.34 -19.54 -27.59
N MET A 94 -56.07 -20.55 -27.11
CA MET A 94 -56.09 -20.93 -25.69
C MET A 94 -54.74 -21.51 -25.23
N GLU A 95 -54.09 -22.31 -26.07
CA GLU A 95 -52.75 -22.84 -25.82
C GLU A 95 -51.72 -21.71 -25.80
N LEU A 96 -51.78 -20.77 -26.75
CA LEU A 96 -50.90 -19.60 -26.76
C LEU A 96 -51.07 -18.75 -25.49
N GLN A 97 -52.31 -18.48 -25.08
CA GLN A 97 -52.59 -17.72 -23.86
C GLN A 97 -52.06 -18.44 -22.60
N THR A 98 -52.25 -19.75 -22.52
CA THR A 98 -51.71 -20.57 -21.42
C THR A 98 -50.18 -20.55 -21.40
N LEU A 99 -49.53 -20.64 -22.56
CA LEU A 99 -48.07 -20.63 -22.67
C LEU A 99 -47.49 -19.27 -22.24
N ILE A 100 -48.17 -18.19 -22.61
CA ILE A 100 -47.81 -16.83 -22.20
C ILE A 100 -47.90 -16.71 -20.67
N GLU A 101 -49.03 -17.09 -20.07
CA GLU A 101 -49.24 -17.02 -18.61
C GLU A 101 -48.23 -17.86 -17.84
N VAL A 102 -48.00 -19.11 -18.26
CA VAL A 102 -47.01 -20.01 -17.65
C VAL A 102 -45.60 -19.45 -17.74
N HIS A 103 -45.21 -18.85 -18.88
CA HIS A 103 -43.86 -18.28 -19.03
C HIS A 103 -43.65 -17.08 -18.09
N PHE A 104 -44.63 -16.19 -17.99
CA PHE A 104 -44.54 -15.03 -17.09
C PHE A 104 -44.58 -15.44 -15.61
N GLU A 105 -45.43 -16.39 -15.23
CA GLU A 105 -45.48 -16.87 -13.85
C GLU A 105 -44.21 -17.64 -13.45
N SER A 106 -43.66 -18.48 -14.34
CA SER A 106 -42.39 -19.18 -14.09
C SER A 106 -41.25 -18.19 -13.87
N ARG A 107 -41.09 -17.22 -14.78
CA ARG A 107 -40.06 -16.18 -14.68
C ARG A 107 -40.21 -15.32 -13.43
N LYS A 108 -41.44 -14.95 -13.08
CA LYS A 108 -41.72 -14.16 -11.87
C LYS A 108 -41.34 -14.94 -10.60
N LYS A 109 -41.70 -16.23 -10.51
CA LYS A 109 -41.32 -17.08 -9.37
C LYS A 109 -39.81 -17.25 -9.28
N GLU A 110 -39.14 -17.55 -10.39
CA GLU A 110 -37.68 -17.67 -10.44
C GLU A 110 -36.98 -16.38 -10.01
N GLU A 111 -37.46 -15.22 -10.46
CA GLU A 111 -36.91 -13.93 -10.07
C GLU A 111 -37.11 -13.65 -8.58
N GLU A 112 -38.28 -13.95 -8.02
CA GLU A 112 -38.56 -13.78 -6.60
C GLU A 112 -37.69 -14.69 -5.73
N GLU A 113 -37.52 -15.96 -6.11
CA GLU A 113 -36.61 -16.89 -5.43
C GLU A 113 -35.14 -16.43 -5.50
N LEU A 114 -34.72 -15.92 -6.66
CA LEU A 114 -33.36 -15.39 -6.84
C LEU A 114 -33.13 -14.14 -5.98
N ILE A 115 -34.12 -13.25 -5.89
CA ILE A 115 -34.06 -12.06 -5.04
C ILE A 115 -33.96 -12.48 -3.57
N GLN A 116 -34.82 -13.39 -3.10
CA GLN A 116 -34.78 -13.90 -1.72
C GLN A 116 -33.44 -14.58 -1.39
N LEU A 117 -32.83 -15.29 -2.34
CA LEU A 117 -31.52 -15.89 -2.15
C LEU A 117 -30.42 -14.83 -2.06
N LYS A 118 -30.43 -13.83 -2.95
CA LYS A 118 -29.49 -12.70 -2.90
C LYS A 118 -29.59 -11.91 -1.60
N GLU A 119 -30.80 -11.63 -1.14
CA GLU A 119 -31.03 -10.93 0.12
C GLU A 119 -30.47 -11.71 1.31
N ARG A 120 -30.66 -13.04 1.36
CA ARG A 120 -30.06 -13.89 2.39
C ARG A 120 -28.54 -13.90 2.35
N ILE A 121 -27.94 -13.93 1.16
CA ILE A 121 -26.48 -13.87 1.00
C ILE A 121 -25.95 -12.52 1.47
N GLU A 122 -26.62 -11.43 1.06
CA GLU A 122 -26.23 -10.07 1.42
C GLU A 122 -26.34 -9.85 2.92
N LYS A 123 -27.41 -10.35 3.55
CA LYS A 123 -27.57 -10.34 5.01
C LYS A 123 -26.42 -11.07 5.72
N ARG A 124 -26.02 -12.26 5.26
CA ARG A 124 -24.86 -12.98 5.85
C ARG A 124 -23.54 -12.26 5.61
N ARG A 125 -23.38 -11.53 4.50
CA ARG A 125 -22.18 -10.73 4.24
C ARG A 125 -22.12 -9.52 5.17
N SER A 126 -23.22 -8.80 5.31
CA SER A 126 -23.29 -7.63 6.20
C SER A 126 -23.13 -8.03 7.68
N GLU A 127 -23.70 -9.15 8.11
CA GLU A 127 -23.49 -9.69 9.46
C GLU A 127 -22.03 -10.05 9.73
N ARG A 128 -21.34 -10.70 8.78
CA ARG A 128 -19.90 -10.99 8.90
C ARG A 128 -19.05 -9.72 8.94
N ALA A 129 -19.36 -8.74 8.09
CA ALA A 129 -18.68 -7.46 8.08
C ALA A 129 -18.87 -6.71 9.41
N GLU A 130 -20.07 -6.73 9.97
CA GLU A 130 -20.37 -6.11 11.26
C GLU A 130 -19.68 -6.83 12.42
N GLN A 131 -19.67 -8.16 12.43
CA GLN A 131 -18.92 -8.93 13.41
C GLN A 131 -17.42 -8.63 13.35
N HIS A 132 -16.86 -8.45 12.16
CA HIS A 132 -15.47 -8.05 11.99
C HIS A 132 -15.21 -6.64 12.52
N ARG A 133 -16.13 -5.70 12.24
CA ARG A 133 -16.06 -4.32 12.74
C ARG A 133 -16.07 -4.27 14.27
N ILE A 134 -17.00 -4.99 14.90
CA ILE A 134 -17.10 -5.09 16.37
C ILE A 134 -15.83 -5.72 16.97
N ARG A 135 -15.28 -6.78 16.35
CA ARG A 135 -14.01 -7.38 16.80
C ARG A 135 -12.85 -6.39 16.71
N SER A 136 -12.70 -5.70 15.58
CA SER A 136 -11.66 -4.69 15.39
C SER A 136 -11.79 -3.52 16.37
N GLU A 137 -13.01 -3.08 16.66
CA GLU A 137 -13.27 -1.98 17.59
C GLU A 137 -12.94 -2.38 19.04
N ARG A 138 -13.36 -3.57 19.49
CA ARG A 138 -13.00 -4.11 20.80
C ARG A 138 -11.50 -4.30 20.96
N GLU A 139 -10.81 -4.72 19.91
CA GLU A 139 -9.35 -4.87 19.94
C GLU A 139 -8.64 -3.51 20.03
N LYS A 140 -9.12 -2.53 19.24
CA LYS A 140 -8.62 -1.15 19.30
C LYS A 140 -8.85 -0.51 20.67
N GLU A 141 -9.99 -0.78 21.30
CA GLU A 141 -10.28 -0.30 22.66
C GLU A 141 -9.32 -0.92 23.70
N ARG A 142 -9.09 -2.24 23.62
CA ARG A 142 -8.13 -2.93 24.50
C ARG A 142 -6.73 -2.37 24.34
N GLN A 143 -6.27 -2.19 23.10
CA GLN A 143 -4.98 -1.61 22.79
C GLN A 143 -4.88 -0.17 23.33
N LYS A 144 -5.92 0.64 23.16
CA LYS A 144 -5.98 2.01 23.69
C LYS A 144 -5.90 2.05 25.22
N ARG A 145 -6.59 1.15 25.93
CA ARG A 145 -6.52 1.07 27.40
C ARG A 145 -5.12 0.70 27.88
N LEU A 146 -4.45 -0.25 27.21
CA LEU A 146 -3.07 -0.63 27.52
C LEU A 146 -2.09 0.51 27.27
N GLU A 147 -2.28 1.27 26.19
CA GLU A 147 -1.47 2.44 25.88
C GLU A 147 -1.71 3.58 26.88
N GLU A 148 -2.95 3.80 27.30
CA GLU A 148 -3.30 4.81 28.31
C GLU A 148 -2.77 4.43 29.70
N GLU A 149 -2.85 3.16 30.12
CA GLU A 149 -2.25 2.69 31.36
C GLU A 149 -0.71 2.79 31.32
N ARG A 150 -0.09 2.44 30.20
CA ARG A 150 1.35 2.62 29.99
C ARG A 150 1.73 4.10 30.02
N ALA A 151 0.96 4.97 29.38
CA ALA A 151 1.20 6.42 29.37
C ALA A 151 1.08 7.02 30.78
N ARG A 152 0.07 6.62 31.56
CA ARG A 152 -0.10 7.06 32.95
C ARG A 152 1.04 6.58 33.85
N LYS A 153 1.48 5.34 33.68
CA LYS A 153 2.65 4.80 34.41
C LYS A 153 3.94 5.51 34.02
N GLU A 154 4.12 5.86 32.75
CA GLU A 154 5.26 6.64 32.27
C GLU A 154 5.23 8.08 32.80
N GLU A 155 4.05 8.69 32.92
CA GLU A 155 3.87 10.04 33.49
C GLU A 155 4.15 10.07 35.00
N GLU A 156 3.63 9.10 35.77
CA GLU A 156 3.91 8.96 37.20
C GLU A 156 5.40 8.65 37.46
N GLU A 157 6.02 7.81 36.64
CA GLU A 157 7.45 7.53 36.74
C GLU A 157 8.31 8.75 36.35
N ALA A 158 7.89 9.51 35.34
CA ALA A 158 8.54 10.77 34.96
C ALA A 158 8.45 11.82 36.09
N LYS A 159 7.30 11.93 36.75
CA LYS A 159 7.10 12.82 37.90
C LYS A 159 7.98 12.40 39.10
N ARG A 160 8.00 11.10 39.44
CA ARG A 160 8.87 10.58 40.52
C ARG A 160 10.35 10.82 40.22
N ARG A 161 10.78 10.63 38.97
CA ARG A 161 12.16 10.91 38.55
C ARG A 161 12.49 12.40 38.61
N ALA A 162 11.56 13.29 38.28
CA ALA A 162 11.75 14.73 38.42
C ALA A 162 11.86 15.16 39.90
N GLU A 163 11.05 14.57 40.79
CA GLU A 163 11.11 14.82 42.23
C GLU A 163 12.40 14.27 42.86
N ASP A 164 12.83 13.07 42.47
CA ASP A 164 14.09 12.47 42.90
C ASP A 164 15.30 13.28 42.40
N ASP A 165 15.27 13.76 41.15
CA ASP A 165 16.34 14.61 40.61
C ASP A 165 16.35 15.99 41.28
N ALA A 166 15.20 16.54 41.67
CA ALA A 166 15.12 17.78 42.45
C ALA A 166 15.64 17.59 43.88
N LYS A 167 15.31 16.47 44.55
CA LYS A 167 15.84 16.11 45.88
C LYS A 167 17.35 15.86 45.83
N LYS A 168 17.82 15.11 44.82
CA LYS A 168 19.26 14.89 44.56
C LYS A 168 19.98 16.19 44.23
N LYS A 169 19.40 17.08 43.43
CA LYS A 169 20.00 18.40 43.15
C LYS A 169 20.12 19.26 44.42
N LYS A 170 19.18 19.13 45.37
CA LYS A 170 19.25 19.81 46.67
C LYS A 170 20.32 19.21 47.60
N THR A 171 20.60 17.90 47.51
CA THR A 171 21.63 17.24 48.34
C THR A 171 23.02 17.17 47.70
N LEU A 172 23.14 17.35 46.38
CA LEU A 172 24.36 17.13 45.60
C LEU A 172 24.93 18.44 45.02
N THR A 173 24.68 19.59 45.67
CA THR A 173 25.43 20.85 45.45
C THR A 173 26.83 20.84 46.05
N SER A 174 27.50 19.68 46.05
CA SER A 174 28.93 19.56 46.31
C SER A 174 29.56 18.74 45.19
N LEU A 175 30.03 19.49 44.20
CA LEU A 175 31.19 19.22 43.34
C LEU A 175 31.17 17.92 42.48
N HIS A 176 31.06 18.14 41.16
CA HIS A 176 31.58 17.28 40.07
C HIS A 176 30.77 16.09 39.52
N PHE A 177 29.49 15.88 39.84
CA PHE A 177 28.64 14.90 39.12
C PHE A 177 27.74 15.50 38.00
N GLY A 178 28.00 16.74 37.57
CA GLY A 178 27.09 17.47 36.67
C GLY A 178 27.03 16.98 35.21
N GLY A 179 28.09 16.34 34.70
CA GLY A 179 28.20 16.00 33.28
C GLY A 179 27.34 14.80 32.82
N TYR A 180 27.15 13.81 33.69
CA TYR A 180 26.39 12.59 33.37
C TYR A 180 24.88 12.84 33.46
N MET A 181 24.43 13.59 34.47
CA MET A 181 23.03 13.97 34.63
C MET A 181 22.52 14.87 33.50
N GLN A 182 23.37 15.75 32.95
CA GLN A 182 22.95 16.64 31.85
C GLN A 182 22.71 15.89 30.52
N LYS A 183 23.41 14.77 30.28
CA LYS A 183 23.15 13.86 29.13
C LYS A 183 21.87 13.04 29.34
N LEU A 184 21.57 12.60 30.56
CA LEU A 184 20.35 11.86 30.89
C LEU A 184 19.10 12.74 30.88
N VAL A 185 19.18 13.96 31.38
CA VAL A 185 18.10 14.96 31.34
C VAL A 185 17.79 15.37 29.89
N LYS A 186 18.82 15.56 29.02
CA LYS A 186 18.61 15.77 27.58
C LYS A 186 18.00 14.56 26.85
N LYS A 187 18.16 13.34 27.38
CA LYS A 187 17.52 12.12 26.84
C LYS A 187 16.08 11.92 27.33
N ARG A 188 15.73 12.40 28.53
CA ARG A 188 14.37 12.30 29.12
C ARG A 188 13.44 13.44 28.75
N SER A 189 13.95 14.62 28.42
CA SER A 189 13.14 15.71 27.88
C SER A 189 12.69 15.35 26.46
N GLY A 190 11.39 15.02 26.32
CA GLY A 190 10.62 14.74 25.10
C GLY A 190 11.43 14.38 23.87
N LYS A 191 11.41 13.10 23.47
CA LYS A 191 12.11 12.49 22.33
C LYS A 191 12.33 13.51 21.20
N ARG A 192 13.42 14.28 21.29
CA ARG A 192 13.79 15.23 20.25
C ARG A 192 14.00 14.37 19.02
N GLN A 193 13.16 14.59 18.02
CA GLN A 193 13.20 13.82 16.79
C GLN A 193 14.65 13.75 16.35
N THR A 194 15.17 12.52 16.25
CA THR A 194 16.60 12.36 16.00
C THR A 194 16.93 13.00 14.66
N GLU A 195 18.14 13.52 14.45
CA GLU A 195 18.52 14.11 13.15
C GLU A 195 18.28 13.10 12.00
N ARG A 196 18.36 11.80 12.29
CA ARG A 196 17.98 10.71 11.38
C ARG A 196 16.49 10.73 11.03
N GLU A 197 15.62 10.86 12.01
CA GLU A 197 14.16 10.94 11.79
C GLU A 197 13.76 12.23 11.09
N LYS A 198 14.41 13.37 11.39
CA LYS A 198 14.19 14.64 10.67
C LYS A 198 14.59 14.54 9.21
N LYS A 199 15.78 13.98 8.94
CA LYS A 199 16.23 13.72 7.56
C LYS A 199 15.24 12.81 6.83
N LYS A 200 14.77 11.74 7.47
CA LYS A 200 13.79 10.83 6.88
C LYS A 200 12.48 11.57 6.56
N LYS A 201 11.99 12.40 7.48
CA LYS A 201 10.77 13.21 7.31
C LYS A 201 10.90 14.19 6.14
N ILE A 202 12.00 14.96 6.09
CA ILE A 202 12.25 15.93 5.01
C ILE A 202 12.39 15.22 3.65
N LEU A 203 13.06 14.06 3.60
CA LEU A 203 13.17 13.29 2.37
C LEU A 203 11.83 12.71 1.92
N SER A 204 10.99 12.23 2.83
CA SER A 204 9.64 11.77 2.48
C SER A 204 8.74 12.91 2.02
N GLU A 205 8.86 14.11 2.59
CA GLU A 205 8.12 15.30 2.16
C GLU A 205 8.53 15.76 0.75
N ARG A 206 9.82 15.62 0.40
CA ARG A 206 10.34 15.94 -0.94
C ARG A 206 10.04 14.85 -1.97
N HIS A 207 9.82 13.62 -1.52
CA HIS A 207 9.56 12.49 -2.39
C HIS A 207 8.13 12.53 -2.91
N LYS A 208 7.97 12.81 -4.21
CA LYS A 208 6.69 12.74 -4.90
C LYS A 208 6.49 11.32 -5.41
N SER A 209 5.42 10.65 -4.97
CA SER A 209 5.04 9.34 -5.51
C SER A 209 4.74 9.47 -7.01
N LEU A 210 5.20 8.50 -7.80
CA LEU A 210 5.00 8.47 -9.24
C LEU A 210 3.92 7.45 -9.59
N GLU A 211 2.82 7.91 -10.19
CA GLU A 211 1.77 7.05 -10.73
C GLU A 211 2.00 6.91 -12.24
N ILE A 212 2.51 5.75 -12.67
CA ILE A 212 2.97 5.51 -14.05
C ILE A 212 1.96 4.67 -14.85
N GLU A 213 1.10 3.90 -14.18
CA GLU A 213 0.29 2.84 -14.80
C GLU A 213 -0.80 3.34 -15.75
N ASN A 214 -1.25 4.60 -15.59
CA ASN A 214 -2.38 5.16 -16.34
C ASN A 214 -2.00 6.30 -17.30
N LEU A 215 -0.71 6.42 -17.68
CA LEU A 215 -0.23 7.53 -18.50
C LEU A 215 -0.11 7.17 -19.99
N ASN A 216 -0.52 8.10 -20.86
CA ASN A 216 -0.34 8.01 -22.31
C ASN A 216 1.14 8.26 -22.72
N GLN A 217 1.56 7.78 -23.89
CA GLN A 217 2.95 7.86 -24.37
C GLN A 217 3.53 9.28 -24.35
N ASP A 218 2.76 10.28 -24.79
CA ASP A 218 3.25 11.68 -24.79
C ASP A 218 3.39 12.22 -23.37
N LYS A 219 2.45 11.89 -22.48
CA LYS A 219 2.53 12.26 -21.05
C LYS A 219 3.72 11.60 -20.35
N LEU A 220 4.10 10.39 -20.75
CA LEU A 220 5.29 9.71 -20.23
C LEU A 220 6.59 10.42 -20.64
N LYS A 221 6.66 10.95 -21.87
CA LYS A 221 7.81 11.75 -22.32
C LYS A 221 7.92 13.05 -21.53
N ASP A 222 6.80 13.74 -21.31
CA ASP A 222 6.77 14.97 -20.50
C ASP A 222 7.21 14.68 -19.06
N LYS A 223 6.72 13.59 -18.46
CA LYS A 223 7.15 13.18 -17.11
C LYS A 223 8.62 12.76 -17.02
N ALA A 224 9.15 12.11 -18.04
CA ALA A 224 10.57 11.80 -18.10
C ALA A 224 11.42 13.07 -18.16
N GLN A 225 10.99 14.07 -18.94
CA GLN A 225 11.65 15.37 -19.03
C GLN A 225 11.60 16.14 -17.70
N GLU A 226 10.44 16.21 -17.05
CA GLU A 226 10.29 16.83 -15.73
C GLU A 226 11.21 16.19 -14.67
N LEU A 227 11.30 14.84 -14.66
CA LEU A 227 12.16 14.12 -13.72
C LEU A 227 13.65 14.36 -14.00
N TRP A 228 14.03 14.45 -15.28
CA TRP A 228 15.38 14.75 -15.69
C TRP A 228 15.79 16.17 -15.27
N GLU A 229 14.94 17.17 -15.49
CA GLU A 229 15.16 18.55 -15.06
C GLU A 229 15.27 18.65 -13.53
N TRP A 230 14.41 17.93 -12.81
CA TRP A 230 14.47 17.86 -11.35
C TRP A 230 15.77 17.24 -10.84
N MET A 231 16.23 16.15 -11.46
CA MET A 231 17.51 15.53 -11.13
C MET A 231 18.68 16.49 -11.39
N TYR A 232 18.67 17.16 -12.54
CA TYR A 232 19.71 18.13 -12.91
C TYR A 232 19.79 19.29 -11.92
N GLN A 233 18.65 19.84 -11.50
CA GLN A 233 18.60 20.89 -10.47
C GLN A 233 19.22 20.42 -9.15
N LEU A 234 18.87 19.22 -8.68
CA LEU A 234 19.42 18.66 -7.44
C LEU A 234 20.94 18.44 -7.52
N GLU A 235 21.46 18.05 -8.68
CA GLU A 235 22.90 17.92 -8.91
C GLU A 235 23.61 19.27 -8.88
N ALA A 236 23.03 20.31 -9.47
CA ALA A 236 23.57 21.67 -9.43
C ALA A 236 23.61 22.21 -7.99
N GLU A 237 22.52 22.07 -7.22
CA GLU A 237 22.47 22.47 -5.81
C GLU A 237 23.51 21.72 -4.96
N LYS A 238 23.66 20.41 -5.19
CA LYS A 238 24.67 19.60 -4.52
C LYS A 238 26.09 20.10 -4.83
N PHE A 239 26.38 20.43 -6.08
CA PHE A 239 27.69 20.94 -6.47
C PHE A 239 28.03 22.26 -5.77
N GLU A 240 27.09 23.21 -5.75
CA GLU A 240 27.28 24.50 -5.06
C GLU A 240 27.51 24.29 -3.56
N LEU A 241 26.72 23.43 -2.91
CA LEU A 241 26.92 23.11 -1.50
C LEU A 241 28.28 22.46 -1.22
N GLN A 242 28.77 21.59 -2.10
CA GLN A 242 30.10 21.00 -1.98
C GLN A 242 31.23 22.03 -2.12
N TYR A 243 31.07 22.99 -3.04
CA TYR A 243 31.99 24.09 -3.22
C TYR A 243 32.03 25.00 -1.97
N GLN A 244 30.86 25.42 -1.48
CA GLN A 244 30.72 26.21 -0.24
C GLN A 244 31.32 25.49 0.96
N PHE A 245 31.05 24.19 1.11
CA PHE A 245 31.62 23.39 2.20
C PHE A 245 33.15 23.36 2.17
N SER A 246 33.74 23.25 0.99
CA SER A 246 35.19 23.27 0.81
C SER A 246 35.79 24.62 1.17
N ARG A 247 35.14 25.73 0.77
CA ARG A 247 35.54 27.09 1.14
C ARG A 247 35.46 27.32 2.65
N GLN A 248 34.33 26.95 3.27
CA GLN A 248 34.13 27.04 4.72
C GLN A 248 35.17 26.24 5.49
N LYS A 249 35.55 25.05 5.00
CA LYS A 249 36.60 24.24 5.62
C LYS A 249 37.94 24.97 5.63
N TYR A 250 38.29 25.66 4.54
CA TYR A 250 39.49 26.50 4.49
C TYR A 250 39.39 27.70 5.44
N GLU A 251 38.27 28.42 5.42
CA GLU A 251 38.02 29.56 6.33
C GLU A 251 38.14 29.15 7.81
N ILE A 252 37.55 28.01 8.20
CA ILE A 252 37.66 27.47 9.56
C ILE A 252 39.12 27.17 9.93
N ASN A 253 39.90 26.59 9.02
CA ASN A 253 41.32 26.31 9.28
C ASN A 253 42.12 27.60 9.49
N VAL A 254 41.91 28.61 8.64
CA VAL A 254 42.55 29.92 8.79
C VAL A 254 42.15 30.59 10.11
N LEU A 255 40.87 30.57 10.46
CA LEU A 255 40.39 31.13 11.72
C LEU A 255 40.98 30.41 12.94
N ARG A 256 41.11 29.08 12.89
CA ARG A 256 41.78 28.31 13.96
C ARG A 256 43.24 28.73 14.14
N ASN A 257 43.97 28.93 13.04
CA ASN A 257 45.36 29.39 13.10
C ASN A 257 45.44 30.80 13.70
N ARG A 258 44.61 31.74 13.22
CA ARG A 258 44.55 33.12 13.75
C ARG A 258 44.25 33.16 15.24
N VAL A 259 43.30 32.35 15.72
CA VAL A 259 42.99 32.25 17.16
C VAL A 259 44.20 31.73 17.93
N SER A 260 44.88 30.70 17.41
CA SER A 260 46.09 30.16 18.06
C SER A 260 47.21 31.19 18.13
N ASP A 261 47.43 31.96 17.06
CA ASP A 261 48.50 32.95 17.00
C ASP A 261 48.24 34.11 17.97
N HIS A 262 47.01 34.63 18.03
CA HIS A 262 46.63 35.65 19.02
C HIS A 262 46.78 35.15 20.47
N GLN A 263 46.44 33.89 20.75
CA GLN A 263 46.63 33.29 22.07
C GLN A 263 48.11 33.14 22.46
N LYS A 264 48.99 32.80 21.49
CA LYS A 264 50.44 32.71 21.72
C LYS A 264 51.08 34.08 21.97
N THR A 265 50.64 35.12 21.26
CA THR A 265 51.17 36.47 21.47
C THR A 265 50.79 37.06 22.82
N SER A 266 49.64 36.67 23.39
CA SER A 266 49.20 37.14 24.71
C SER A 266 49.93 36.51 25.90
N THR A 267 50.68 35.42 25.70
CA THR A 267 51.37 34.70 26.79
C THR A 267 52.88 34.93 26.83
N VAL A 268 53.46 35.64 25.84
CA VAL A 268 54.92 35.80 25.65
C VAL A 268 55.43 37.23 25.91
N THR A 269 54.75 38.02 26.74
CA THR A 269 55.36 39.24 27.31
C THR A 269 55.71 39.05 28.79
N PRO A 270 56.84 38.41 29.13
CA PRO A 270 57.49 38.73 30.39
C PRO A 270 58.06 40.14 30.25
N ILE A 271 57.51 41.07 31.02
CA ILE A 271 58.10 42.39 31.23
C ILE A 271 59.45 42.15 31.90
N THR A 272 60.53 42.12 31.11
CA THR A 272 61.88 42.33 31.61
C THR A 272 62.28 43.75 31.25
N ASP A 273 61.70 44.72 31.94
CA ASP A 273 62.32 46.04 32.04
C ASP A 273 63.50 45.91 33.01
N THR A 274 64.65 45.55 32.43
CA THR A 274 65.96 45.70 33.07
C THR A 274 66.72 46.75 32.29
N VAL A 275 66.60 48.02 32.67
CA VAL A 275 67.57 49.07 32.30
C VAL A 275 67.75 50.04 33.47
N ARG A 276 68.89 49.85 34.14
CA ARG A 276 69.85 50.82 34.67
C ARG A 276 69.35 52.04 35.46
#